data_AF-A0A945AH66-F1
#
_entry.id   AF-A0A945AH66-F1
#
_cell.length_a   1.000
_cell.length_b   1.000
_cell.length_c   1.000
_cell.angle_alpha   90.00
_cell.angle_beta   90.00
_cell.angle_gamma   90.00
#
_symmetry.space_group_name_H-M   'P 1'
#
loop_
_entity.id
_entity.type
_entity.pdbx_description
1 polymer ?
#
loop_
_entity_poly.entity_id
_entity_poly.type
_entity_poly.pdbx_seq_one_letter_code
_entity_poly.pdbx_strand_id
1 'polypeptide(L)'
;MAVVLGIRGADNPTDQLAAVLVFVPLCLVFADFFVVGWMLFKTVGLRALGLPIGGVVLHLLIWGWAQYLAAFEVFYRLQMHDEVYGVYEVRVGIAVLLGGLNVLAVGMAVYIIGVTGQLLADVIIPIVGNELEEDDVPLDGDYIFDTQVLLNNIGYDIGGIDGVLGPKTETALKQFQAVTGLVSNGGISTLTLDALRRRSQQREKLSLIQTFLTFARYFSNRLVGFCELQWFKLRNR
;
A
#
# COMPACT_ATOMS: atom_id res chain seq x y z
N MET A 1 20.11 -20.36 -30.86
CA MET A 1 20.48 -20.85 -29.51
C MET A 1 21.45 -19.92 -28.75
N ALA A 2 21.86 -18.76 -29.29
CA ALA A 2 22.73 -17.77 -28.61
C ALA A 2 21.96 -16.63 -27.88
N VAL A 3 20.65 -16.51 -28.10
CA VAL A 3 19.77 -15.51 -27.44
C VAL A 3 19.34 -15.95 -26.02
N VAL A 4 19.57 -17.21 -25.66
CA VAL A 4 19.16 -17.81 -24.38
C VAL A 4 20.28 -17.76 -23.32
N LEU A 5 21.51 -17.34 -23.66
CA LEU A 5 22.68 -17.48 -22.79
C LEU A 5 23.40 -16.19 -22.42
N GLY A 6 22.70 -15.03 -22.42
CA GLY A 6 23.13 -13.80 -21.73
C GLY A 6 24.64 -13.55 -21.80
N ILE A 7 25.09 -12.98 -22.92
CA ILE A 7 26.51 -12.72 -23.22
C ILE A 7 27.23 -12.21 -21.96
N ARG A 8 28.14 -13.07 -21.48
CA ARG A 8 29.09 -12.79 -20.40
C ARG A 8 30.14 -11.83 -20.91
N GLY A 9 30.36 -10.73 -20.18
CA GLY A 9 31.50 -9.82 -20.38
C GLY A 9 31.11 -8.35 -20.31
N ALA A 10 30.60 -7.90 -19.16
CA ALA A 10 30.39 -6.48 -18.89
C ALA A 10 31.24 -6.08 -17.68
N ASP A 11 32.50 -5.73 -17.93
CA ASP A 11 33.39 -5.16 -16.93
C ASP A 11 33.05 -3.68 -16.62
N ASN A 12 31.97 -3.14 -17.21
CA ASN A 12 31.47 -1.80 -16.95
C ASN A 12 30.41 -1.82 -15.82
N PRO A 13 30.59 -1.04 -14.73
CA PRO A 13 29.63 -0.96 -13.62
C PRO A 13 28.22 -0.55 -14.04
N THR A 14 28.09 0.17 -15.16
CA THR A 14 26.79 0.64 -15.68
C THR A 14 25.90 -0.51 -16.14
N ASP A 15 26.48 -1.50 -16.82
CA ASP A 15 25.75 -2.67 -17.32
C ASP A 15 25.32 -3.59 -16.18
N GLN A 16 26.18 -3.73 -15.16
CA GLN A 16 25.86 -4.47 -13.95
C GLN A 16 24.68 -3.83 -13.20
N LEU A 17 24.68 -2.50 -13.08
CA LEU A 17 23.56 -1.76 -12.47
C LEU A 17 22.25 -1.94 -13.26
N ALA A 18 22.31 -1.79 -14.60
CA ALA A 18 21.13 -1.96 -15.45
C ALA A 18 20.56 -3.38 -15.37
N ALA A 19 21.43 -4.40 -15.38
CA ALA A 19 21.02 -5.79 -15.20
C ALA A 19 20.31 -6.00 -13.86
N VAL A 20 20.85 -5.50 -12.75
CA VAL A 20 20.21 -5.59 -11.43
C VAL A 20 18.84 -4.91 -11.42
N LEU A 21 18.75 -3.69 -11.95
CA LEU A 21 17.50 -2.91 -12.01
C LEU A 21 16.39 -3.57 -12.85
N VAL A 22 16.74 -4.43 -13.80
CA VAL A 22 15.77 -5.21 -14.57
C VAL A 22 15.20 -6.37 -13.77
N PHE A 23 15.97 -6.96 -12.85
CA PHE A 23 15.53 -8.12 -12.06
C PHE A 23 14.73 -7.75 -10.81
N VAL A 24 14.92 -6.55 -10.26
CA VAL A 24 14.25 -6.11 -9.02
C VAL A 24 12.71 -6.25 -9.09
N PRO A 25 11.99 -5.79 -10.13
CA PRO A 25 10.53 -5.93 -10.19
C PRO A 25 10.08 -7.40 -10.22
N LEU A 26 10.85 -8.28 -10.86
CA LEU A 26 10.56 -9.72 -10.90
C LEU A 26 10.74 -10.36 -9.52
N CYS A 27 11.81 -10.00 -8.79
CA CYS A 27 12.02 -10.46 -7.42
C CYS A 27 10.88 -10.02 -6.49
N LEU A 28 10.35 -8.81 -6.67
CA LEU A 28 9.21 -8.30 -5.91
C LEU A 28 7.92 -9.08 -6.19
N VAL A 29 7.67 -9.51 -7.44
CA VAL A 29 6.53 -10.41 -7.75
C VAL A 29 6.61 -11.71 -6.96
N PHE A 30 7.80 -12.32 -6.89
CA PHE A 30 7.98 -13.55 -6.13
C PHE A 30 7.81 -13.34 -4.62
N ALA A 31 8.30 -12.21 -4.10
CA ALA A 31 8.09 -11.85 -2.70
C ALA A 31 6.60 -11.65 -2.37
N ASP A 32 5.89 -10.87 -3.19
CA ASP A 32 4.45 -10.63 -3.05
C ASP A 32 3.65 -11.94 -3.16
N PHE A 33 3.96 -12.78 -4.16
CA PHE A 33 3.32 -14.08 -4.36
C PHE A 33 3.58 -15.03 -3.18
N PHE A 34 4.79 -15.04 -2.63
CA PHE A 34 5.14 -15.89 -1.50
C PHE A 34 4.46 -15.42 -0.21
N VAL A 35 4.44 -14.11 0.06
CA VAL A 35 3.78 -13.54 1.24
C VAL A 35 2.27 -13.79 1.18
N VAL A 36 1.62 -13.43 0.07
CA VAL A 36 0.17 -13.61 -0.11
C VAL A 36 -0.21 -15.08 -0.20
N GLY A 37 0.57 -15.89 -0.94
CA GLY A 37 0.32 -17.32 -1.13
C GLY A 37 0.51 -18.12 0.15
N TRP A 38 1.57 -17.87 0.92
CA TRP A 38 1.78 -18.49 2.23
C TRP A 38 0.67 -18.12 3.22
N MET A 39 0.26 -16.85 3.23
CA MET A 39 -0.83 -16.39 4.10
C MET A 39 -2.18 -17.02 3.74
N LEU A 40 -2.55 -17.05 2.45
CA LEU A 40 -3.80 -17.68 1.99
C LEU A 40 -3.80 -19.19 2.22
N PHE A 41 -2.66 -19.84 2.03
CA PHE A 41 -2.50 -21.28 2.26
C PHE A 41 -2.72 -21.66 3.72
N LYS A 42 -2.22 -20.86 4.67
CA LYS A 42 -2.41 -21.12 6.11
C LYS A 42 -3.82 -20.84 6.63
N THR A 43 -4.62 -20.02 5.95
CA THR A 43 -5.83 -19.42 6.56
C THR A 43 -7.16 -19.92 6.00
N VAL A 44 -7.27 -20.20 4.69
CA VAL A 44 -8.59 -20.44 4.07
C VAL A 44 -8.70 -21.78 3.31
N GLY A 45 -7.56 -22.43 3.02
CA GLY A 45 -7.54 -23.52 2.05
C GLY A 45 -7.91 -23.04 0.63
N LEU A 46 -7.63 -23.86 -0.37
CA LEU A 46 -7.63 -23.52 -1.82
C LEU A 46 -8.95 -22.94 -2.42
N ARG A 47 -10.01 -22.69 -1.66
CA ARG A 47 -11.36 -22.39 -2.18
C ARG A 47 -11.75 -20.91 -2.30
N ALA A 48 -10.98 -19.96 -1.77
CA ALA A 48 -11.32 -18.53 -1.82
C ALA A 48 -10.25 -17.68 -2.54
N LEU A 49 -9.76 -18.16 -3.68
CA LEU A 49 -8.64 -17.54 -4.40
C LEU A 49 -9.07 -16.32 -5.22
N GLY A 50 -9.64 -15.30 -4.56
CA GLY A 50 -9.78 -13.95 -5.10
C GLY A 50 -8.45 -13.21 -5.02
N LEU A 51 -7.44 -13.68 -5.75
CA LEU A 51 -6.11 -13.07 -5.76
C LEU A 51 -6.20 -11.59 -6.17
N PRO A 52 -5.37 -10.70 -5.60
CA PRO A 52 -5.19 -9.33 -6.10
C PRO A 52 -4.40 -9.37 -7.43
N ILE A 53 -5.01 -9.95 -8.47
CA ILE A 53 -4.41 -10.19 -9.79
C ILE A 53 -3.86 -8.89 -10.39
N GLY A 54 -4.50 -7.76 -10.11
CA GLY A 54 -4.08 -6.45 -10.61
C GLY A 54 -2.66 -6.05 -10.20
N GLY A 55 -2.22 -6.39 -8.98
CA GLY A 55 -0.87 -6.06 -8.51
C GLY A 55 0.21 -6.87 -9.22
N VAL A 56 -0.05 -8.16 -9.43
CA VAL A 56 0.85 -9.08 -10.14
C VAL A 56 0.97 -8.67 -11.61
N VAL A 57 -0.14 -8.35 -12.27
CA VAL A 57 -0.15 -7.92 -13.68
C VAL A 57 0.67 -6.63 -13.85
N LEU A 58 0.51 -5.65 -12.97
CA LEU A 58 1.25 -4.40 -13.07
C LEU A 58 2.76 -4.59 -12.89
N HIS A 59 3.19 -5.45 -11.96
CA HIS A 59 4.62 -5.76 -11.80
C HIS A 59 5.21 -6.49 -13.01
N LEU A 60 4.47 -7.43 -13.61
CA LEU A 60 4.91 -8.11 -14.84
C LEU A 60 5.04 -7.13 -16.01
N LEU A 61 4.13 -6.14 -16.11
CA LEU A 61 4.23 -5.08 -17.10
C LEU A 61 5.45 -4.18 -16.85
N ILE A 62 5.69 -3.77 -15.61
CA ILE A 62 6.87 -2.97 -15.23
C ILE A 62 8.16 -3.75 -15.54
N TRP A 63 8.20 -5.05 -15.22
CA TRP A 63 9.34 -5.91 -15.52
C TRP A 63 9.61 -6.02 -17.02
N GLY A 64 8.57 -6.30 -17.83
CA GLY A 64 8.71 -6.36 -19.28
C GLY A 64 9.16 -5.03 -19.90
N TRP A 65 8.66 -3.91 -19.37
CA TRP A 65 9.12 -2.58 -19.76
C TRP A 65 10.56 -2.29 -19.35
N ALA A 66 10.97 -2.69 -18.15
CA ALA A 66 12.35 -2.54 -17.70
C ALA A 66 13.33 -3.33 -18.59
N GLN A 67 12.96 -4.55 -19.01
CA GLN A 67 13.74 -5.32 -19.98
C GLN A 67 13.89 -4.60 -21.32
N TYR A 68 12.81 -4.00 -21.83
CA TYR A 68 12.85 -3.23 -23.07
C TYR A 68 13.75 -1.99 -22.95
N LEU A 69 13.65 -1.24 -21.84
CA LEU A 69 14.46 -0.03 -21.62
C LEU A 69 15.95 -0.34 -21.42
N ALA A 70 16.28 -1.50 -20.86
CA ALA A 70 17.65 -1.97 -20.68
C ALA A 70 18.22 -2.66 -21.92
N ALA A 71 17.43 -2.86 -22.98
CA ALA A 71 17.94 -3.40 -24.24
C ALA A 71 19.03 -2.46 -24.79
N PHE A 72 20.15 -3.04 -25.22
CA PHE A 72 21.34 -2.29 -25.60
C PHE A 72 21.06 -1.17 -26.63
N GLU A 73 20.26 -1.45 -27.64
CA GLU A 73 19.87 -0.50 -28.71
C GLU A 73 19.03 0.69 -28.21
N VAL A 74 18.33 0.48 -27.10
CA VAL A 74 17.47 1.48 -26.46
C VAL A 74 18.29 2.29 -25.46
N PHE A 75 19.00 1.61 -24.56
CA PHE A 75 19.74 2.21 -23.46
C PHE A 75 20.97 3.01 -23.92
N TYR A 76 21.67 2.52 -24.94
CA TYR A 76 22.85 3.17 -25.49
C TYR A 76 22.54 3.95 -26.77
N ARG A 77 23.35 4.96 -27.03
CA ARG A 77 23.45 5.63 -28.33
C ARG A 77 24.91 5.56 -28.77
N LEU A 78 25.14 5.12 -29.99
CA LEU A 78 26.45 5.24 -30.61
C LEU A 78 26.69 6.71 -30.98
N GLN A 79 27.75 7.28 -30.43
CA GLN A 79 28.23 8.61 -30.77
C GLN A 79 29.62 8.47 -31.39
N MET A 80 29.75 8.89 -32.64
CA MET A 80 31.05 8.85 -33.32
C MET A 80 31.96 9.92 -32.71
N HIS A 81 33.17 9.53 -32.34
CA HIS A 81 34.20 10.42 -31.84
C HIS A 81 35.38 10.38 -32.80
N ASP A 82 35.57 11.50 -33.51
CA ASP A 82 36.40 11.60 -34.73
C ASP A 82 35.93 10.63 -35.84
N GLU A 83 36.52 10.73 -37.04
CA GLU A 83 36.16 9.86 -38.18
C GLU A 83 36.64 8.39 -38.00
N VAL A 84 37.26 8.06 -36.86
CA VAL A 84 38.04 6.83 -36.66
C VAL A 84 37.39 5.85 -35.68
N TYR A 85 36.65 6.31 -34.66
CA TYR A 85 36.03 5.41 -33.69
C TYR A 85 34.68 5.93 -33.16
N GLY A 86 33.87 5.02 -32.64
CA GLY A 86 32.59 5.34 -32.00
C GLY A 86 32.57 4.92 -30.55
N VAL A 87 31.95 5.72 -29.70
CA VAL A 87 31.76 5.46 -28.27
C VAL A 87 30.27 5.30 -28.00
N TYR A 88 29.92 4.30 -27.19
CA TYR A 88 28.54 4.11 -26.73
C TYR A 88 28.28 4.97 -25.50
N GLU A 89 27.39 5.95 -25.62
CA GLU A 89 26.95 6.78 -24.50
C GLU A 89 25.60 6.30 -23.95
N VAL A 90 25.46 6.36 -22.62
CA VAL A 90 24.22 6.03 -21.94
C VAL A 90 23.20 7.14 -22.15
N ARG A 91 21.98 6.77 -22.52
CA ARG A 91 20.87 7.73 -22.54
C ARG A 91 20.40 7.98 -21.11
N VAL A 92 20.91 9.04 -20.48
CA VAL A 92 20.61 9.41 -19.08
C VAL A 92 19.11 9.47 -18.79
N GLY A 93 18.30 9.98 -19.73
CA GLY A 93 16.84 10.00 -19.57
C GLY A 93 16.21 8.60 -19.42
N ILE A 94 16.75 7.59 -20.09
CA ILE A 94 16.30 6.19 -19.96
C ILE A 94 16.79 5.59 -18.65
N ALA A 95 18.02 5.88 -18.23
CA ALA A 95 18.54 5.44 -16.93
C ALA A 95 17.71 6.00 -15.76
N VAL A 96 17.34 7.28 -15.81
CA VAL A 96 16.46 7.90 -14.81
C VAL A 96 15.07 7.26 -14.82
N LEU A 97 14.51 6.97 -16.00
CA LEU A 97 13.22 6.30 -16.12
C LEU A 97 13.25 4.88 -15.53
N LEU A 98 14.31 4.11 -15.80
CA LEU A 98 14.52 2.77 -15.26
C LEU A 98 14.59 2.80 -13.72
N GLY A 99 15.32 3.78 -13.16
CA GLY A 99 15.38 4.01 -11.71
C GLY A 99 14.02 4.39 -11.11
N GLY A 100 13.28 5.30 -11.76
CA GLY A 100 11.96 5.73 -11.32
C GLY A 100 10.93 4.59 -11.30
N LEU A 101 10.92 3.73 -12.32
CA LEU A 101 10.08 2.53 -12.38
C LEU A 101 10.39 1.55 -11.25
N ASN A 102 11.66 1.41 -10.87
CA ASN A 102 12.07 0.57 -9.75
C ASN A 102 11.62 1.12 -8.40
N VAL A 103 11.75 2.43 -8.18
CA VAL A 103 11.22 3.09 -6.97
C VAL A 103 9.71 2.89 -6.86
N LEU A 104 8.98 3.03 -7.97
CA LEU A 104 7.54 2.78 -8.02
C LEU A 104 7.21 1.32 -7.68
N ALA A 105 7.93 0.36 -8.25
CA ALA A 105 7.74 -1.07 -7.96
C ALA A 105 7.97 -1.39 -6.49
N VAL A 106 9.06 -0.89 -5.88
CA VAL A 106 9.35 -1.08 -4.45
C VAL A 106 8.26 -0.45 -3.58
N GLY A 107 7.84 0.78 -3.89
CA GLY A 107 6.77 1.46 -3.16
C GLY A 107 5.44 0.69 -3.23
N MET A 108 5.13 0.12 -4.39
CA MET A 108 3.93 -0.71 -4.57
C MET A 108 4.00 -2.01 -3.76
N ALA A 109 5.14 -2.70 -3.74
CA ALA A 109 5.33 -3.90 -2.94
C ALA A 109 5.17 -3.62 -1.44
N VAL A 110 5.78 -2.55 -0.93
CA VAL A 110 5.61 -2.11 0.47
C VAL A 110 4.15 -1.83 0.79
N TYR A 111 3.43 -1.14 -0.11
CA TYR A 111 2.01 -0.87 0.05
C TYR A 111 1.18 -2.16 0.11
N ILE A 112 1.41 -3.10 -0.80
CA ILE A 112 0.70 -4.39 -0.82
C ILE A 112 0.96 -5.15 0.48
N ILE A 113 2.22 -5.28 0.90
CA ILE A 113 2.59 -5.95 2.15
C ILE A 113 1.90 -5.28 3.35
N GLY A 114 1.88 -3.94 3.40
CA GLY A 114 1.22 -3.18 4.46
C GLY A 114 -0.30 -3.41 4.51
N VAL A 115 -0.97 -3.35 3.36
CA VAL A 115 -2.42 -3.60 3.27
C VAL A 115 -2.75 -5.05 3.62
N THR A 116 -1.98 -6.02 3.12
CA THR A 116 -2.17 -7.44 3.47
C THR A 116 -1.94 -7.67 4.96
N GLY A 117 -0.89 -7.10 5.55
CA GLY A 117 -0.63 -7.19 7.00
C GLY A 117 -1.76 -6.61 7.85
N GLN A 118 -2.35 -5.49 7.43
CA GLN A 118 -3.54 -4.94 8.11
C GLN A 118 -4.77 -5.84 7.94
N LEU A 119 -4.99 -6.40 6.75
CA LEU A 119 -6.11 -7.32 6.51
C LEU A 119 -6.01 -8.57 7.39
N LEU A 120 -4.79 -9.10 7.59
CA LEU A 120 -4.55 -10.20 8.53
C LEU A 120 -4.85 -9.80 9.98
N ALA A 121 -4.41 -8.62 10.41
CA ALA A 121 -4.69 -8.14 11.75
C ALA A 121 -6.20 -7.99 11.99
N ASP A 122 -6.92 -7.47 10.99
CA ASP A 122 -8.37 -7.22 11.09
C ASP A 122 -9.20 -8.52 10.98
N VAL A 123 -8.73 -9.55 10.28
CA VAL A 123 -9.49 -10.80 10.04
C VAL A 123 -9.04 -11.96 10.94
N ILE A 124 -7.73 -12.17 11.12
CA ILE A 124 -7.19 -13.35 11.82
C ILE A 124 -7.14 -13.17 13.33
N ILE A 125 -6.71 -11.99 13.81
CA ILE A 125 -6.62 -11.74 15.27
C ILE A 125 -7.98 -11.97 15.94
N PRO A 126 -9.14 -11.57 15.35
CA PRO A 126 -10.44 -11.92 15.91
C PRO A 126 -10.78 -13.41 15.81
N ILE A 127 -10.44 -14.09 14.72
CA ILE A 127 -10.77 -15.52 14.56
C ILE A 127 -10.01 -16.40 15.56
N VAL A 128 -8.72 -16.12 15.77
CA VAL A 128 -7.88 -16.82 16.75
C VAL A 128 -8.16 -16.33 18.19
N GLY A 129 -8.53 -15.07 18.35
CA GLY A 129 -8.89 -14.47 19.64
C GLY A 129 -10.23 -14.93 20.19
N ASN A 130 -11.23 -15.17 19.32
CA ASN A 130 -12.58 -15.60 19.71
C ASN A 130 -12.65 -17.03 20.30
N GLU A 131 -11.55 -17.79 20.28
CA GLU A 131 -11.47 -19.11 20.92
C GLU A 131 -11.13 -19.01 22.42
N LEU A 132 -10.78 -17.82 22.89
CA LEU A 132 -10.74 -17.46 24.31
C LEU A 132 -11.98 -16.59 24.55
N GLU A 133 -13.00 -17.12 25.23
CA GLU A 133 -14.06 -16.29 25.80
C GLU A 133 -13.40 -15.24 26.71
N GLU A 134 -13.26 -14.01 26.20
CA GLU A 134 -12.85 -12.86 26.99
C GLU A 134 -14.05 -12.51 27.87
N ASP A 135 -13.95 -12.74 29.18
CA ASP A 135 -14.96 -12.32 30.13
C ASP A 135 -15.28 -10.83 29.89
N ASP A 136 -16.57 -10.50 29.71
CA ASP A 136 -17.05 -9.12 29.57
C ASP A 136 -16.91 -8.41 30.92
N VAL A 137 -15.68 -8.00 31.23
CA VAL A 137 -15.35 -7.39 32.52
C VAL A 137 -15.77 -5.92 32.49
N PRO A 138 -16.62 -5.47 33.43
CA PRO A 138 -16.91 -4.05 33.60
C PRO A 138 -15.64 -3.28 33.95
N LEU A 139 -15.41 -2.19 33.24
CA LEU A 139 -14.25 -1.31 33.41
C LEU A 139 -14.67 -0.02 34.13
N ASP A 140 -13.81 0.47 35.02
CA ASP A 140 -14.09 1.64 35.87
C ASP A 140 -13.11 2.81 35.61
N GLY A 141 -13.37 3.96 36.25
CA GLY A 141 -12.47 5.11 36.47
C GLY A 141 -11.56 5.50 35.30
N ASP A 142 -10.41 4.84 35.20
CA ASP A 142 -9.35 5.13 34.22
C ASP A 142 -9.83 4.99 32.76
N TYR A 143 -10.79 4.10 32.50
CA TYR A 143 -11.29 3.84 31.14
C TYR A 143 -12.40 4.80 30.71
N ILE A 144 -12.96 5.59 31.63
CA ILE A 144 -14.01 6.57 31.30
C ILE A 144 -13.42 7.70 30.46
N PHE A 145 -12.23 8.19 30.84
CA PHE A 145 -11.53 9.22 30.09
C PHE A 145 -11.22 8.76 28.66
N ASP A 146 -10.64 7.57 28.50
CA ASP A 146 -10.34 6.98 27.20
C ASP A 146 -11.61 6.80 26.34
N THR A 147 -12.69 6.33 26.96
CA THR A 147 -13.98 6.16 26.29
C THR A 147 -14.53 7.49 25.79
N GLN A 148 -14.45 8.54 26.60
CA GLN A 148 -14.89 9.87 26.23
C GLN A 148 -14.09 10.41 25.02
N VAL A 149 -12.77 10.27 25.04
CA VAL A 149 -11.89 10.62 23.90
C VAL A 149 -12.32 9.88 22.64
N LEU A 150 -12.51 8.56 22.73
CA LEU A 150 -12.86 7.71 21.58
C LEU A 150 -14.24 8.07 21.01
N LEU A 151 -15.25 8.32 21.86
CA LEU A 151 -16.60 8.71 21.44
C LEU A 151 -16.61 10.02 20.65
N ASN A 152 -15.91 11.05 21.16
CA ASN A 152 -15.73 12.30 20.44
C ASN A 152 -14.99 12.08 19.10
N ASN A 153 -13.92 11.27 19.11
CA ASN A 153 -13.14 10.96 17.92
C ASN A 153 -13.91 10.18 16.85
N ILE A 154 -14.97 9.45 17.20
CA ILE A 154 -15.85 8.78 16.22
C ILE A 154 -17.12 9.58 15.89
N GLY A 155 -17.32 10.74 16.52
CA GLY A 155 -18.33 11.73 16.14
C GLY A 155 -19.57 11.81 17.03
N TYR A 156 -19.56 11.20 18.22
CA TYR A 156 -20.60 11.43 19.23
C TYR A 156 -20.28 12.70 20.01
N ASP A 157 -21.25 13.61 20.17
CA ASP A 157 -21.10 14.79 21.01
C ASP A 157 -21.42 14.45 22.46
N ILE A 158 -20.37 14.17 23.22
CA ILE A 158 -20.46 13.94 24.68
C ILE A 158 -20.18 15.22 25.49
N GLY A 159 -19.76 16.31 24.84
CA GLY A 159 -19.25 17.51 25.49
C GLY A 159 -17.78 17.38 25.94
N GLY A 160 -17.48 17.95 27.11
CA GLY A 160 -16.12 17.98 27.65
C GLY A 160 -15.64 16.61 28.13
N ILE A 161 -14.32 16.40 28.04
CA ILE A 161 -13.66 15.19 28.54
C ILE A 161 -13.19 15.49 29.97
N ASP A 162 -13.87 14.90 30.94
CA ASP A 162 -13.67 15.15 32.38
C ASP A 162 -13.39 13.86 33.17
N GLY A 163 -13.41 12.69 32.52
CA GLY A 163 -13.23 11.40 33.17
C GLY A 163 -14.42 10.96 34.04
N VAL A 164 -15.56 11.64 33.95
CA VAL A 164 -16.78 11.33 34.72
C VAL A 164 -17.85 10.77 33.80
N LEU A 165 -18.52 9.68 34.22
CA LEU A 165 -19.61 9.10 33.46
C LEU A 165 -20.90 9.94 33.64
N GLY A 166 -20.99 11.03 32.88
CA GLY A 166 -22.18 11.89 32.83
C GLY A 166 -23.29 11.39 31.91
N PRO A 167 -24.49 11.99 31.97
CA PRO A 167 -25.66 11.55 31.20
C PRO A 167 -25.47 11.64 29.68
N LYS A 168 -24.65 12.60 29.20
CA LYS A 168 -24.30 12.71 27.77
C LYS A 168 -23.44 11.53 27.30
N THR A 169 -22.40 11.21 28.08
CA THR A 169 -21.49 10.08 27.82
C THR A 169 -22.24 8.76 27.87
N GLU A 170 -23.13 8.57 28.85
CA GLU A 170 -23.97 7.38 28.97
C GLU A 170 -24.93 7.23 27.77
N THR A 171 -25.55 8.33 27.33
CA THR A 171 -26.44 8.32 26.15
C THR A 171 -25.67 7.95 24.88
N ALA A 172 -24.48 8.52 24.68
CA ALA A 172 -23.62 8.19 23.55
C ALA A 172 -23.15 6.73 23.58
N LEU A 173 -22.80 6.21 24.75
CA LEU A 173 -22.45 4.80 24.94
C LEU A 173 -23.60 3.87 24.56
N LYS A 174 -24.82 4.14 25.04
CA LYS A 174 -26.01 3.34 24.70
C LYS A 174 -26.28 3.32 23.20
N GLN A 175 -26.13 4.47 22.54
CA GLN A 175 -26.28 4.58 21.09
C GLN A 175 -25.19 3.80 20.36
N PHE A 176 -23.94 3.93 20.79
CA PHE A 176 -22.82 3.20 20.20
C PHE A 176 -23.01 1.69 20.34
N GLN A 177 -23.29 1.21 21.56
CA GLN A 177 -23.53 -0.21 21.85
C GLN A 177 -24.69 -0.77 21.01
N ALA A 178 -25.79 -0.02 20.85
CA ALA A 178 -26.91 -0.42 20.01
C ALA A 178 -26.52 -0.55 18.52
N VAL A 179 -25.67 0.34 18.01
CA VAL A 179 -25.20 0.30 16.61
C VAL A 179 -24.20 -0.84 16.38
N THR A 180 -23.40 -1.20 17.37
CA THR A 180 -22.40 -2.28 17.27
C THR A 180 -22.92 -3.65 17.68
N GLY A 181 -24.20 -3.77 18.07
CA GLY A 181 -24.82 -5.04 18.49
C GLY A 181 -24.39 -5.51 19.88
N LEU A 182 -23.86 -4.62 20.72
CA LEU A 182 -23.54 -4.88 22.12
C LEU A 182 -24.77 -4.64 23.01
N VAL A 183 -24.71 -5.13 24.25
CA VAL A 183 -25.73 -4.84 25.26
C VAL A 183 -25.72 -3.34 25.57
N SER A 184 -26.81 -2.64 25.29
CA SER A 184 -26.95 -1.18 25.41
C SER A 184 -27.24 -0.72 26.85
N ASN A 185 -26.42 -1.16 27.80
CA ASN A 185 -26.57 -0.82 29.22
C ASN A 185 -25.93 0.55 29.59
N GLY A 186 -25.11 1.14 28.71
CA GLY A 186 -24.38 2.38 28.97
C GLY A 186 -23.18 2.23 29.90
N GLY A 187 -22.83 1.00 30.30
CA GLY A 187 -21.61 0.67 31.03
C GLY A 187 -20.42 0.48 30.10
N ILE A 188 -19.22 0.66 30.62
CA ILE A 188 -17.98 0.41 29.89
C ILE A 188 -17.53 -1.00 30.23
N SER A 189 -17.27 -1.80 29.23
CA SER A 189 -16.72 -3.14 29.37
C SER A 189 -15.56 -3.34 28.40
N THR A 190 -14.79 -4.42 28.57
CA THR A 190 -13.69 -4.79 27.66
C THR A 190 -14.16 -4.83 26.21
N LEU A 191 -15.29 -5.49 25.93
CA LEU A 191 -15.90 -5.56 24.60
C LEU A 191 -16.32 -4.19 24.06
N THR A 192 -16.87 -3.33 24.93
CA THR A 192 -17.28 -1.97 24.55
C THR A 192 -16.07 -1.11 24.17
N LEU A 193 -15.00 -1.17 24.96
CA LEU A 193 -13.77 -0.40 24.73
C LEU A 193 -13.04 -0.86 23.46
N ASP A 194 -12.98 -2.17 23.22
CA ASP A 194 -12.39 -2.73 22.03
C ASP A 194 -13.14 -2.34 20.75
N ALA A 195 -14.47 -2.38 20.79
CA ALA A 195 -15.31 -1.92 19.70
C ALA A 195 -15.07 -0.42 19.38
N LEU A 196 -14.96 0.43 20.41
CA LEU A 196 -14.67 1.86 20.26
C LEU A 196 -13.30 2.09 19.61
N ARG A 197 -12.26 1.41 20.08
CA ARG A 197 -10.89 1.51 19.54
C ARG A 197 -10.85 1.13 18.06
N ARG A 198 -11.44 -0.01 17.69
CA ARG A 198 -11.52 -0.45 16.29
C ARG A 198 -12.22 0.58 15.42
N ARG A 199 -13.36 1.13 15.88
CA ARG A 199 -14.12 2.14 15.13
C ARG A 199 -13.33 3.43 14.93
N SER A 200 -12.61 3.89 15.96
CA SER A 200 -11.75 5.07 15.90
C SER A 200 -10.61 4.89 14.89
N GLN A 201 -9.89 3.76 14.95
CA GLN A 201 -8.81 3.46 14.01
C GLN A 201 -9.31 3.37 12.56
N GLN A 202 -10.49 2.78 12.35
CA GLN A 202 -11.07 2.66 11.01
C GLN A 202 -11.42 4.03 10.41
N ARG A 203 -11.92 4.97 11.21
CA ARG A 203 -12.18 6.35 10.78
C ARG A 203 -10.91 7.09 10.38
N GLU A 204 -9.84 6.94 11.16
CA GLU A 204 -8.53 7.53 10.86
C GLU A 204 -7.97 7.00 9.53
N LYS A 205 -7.98 5.67 9.32
CA LYS A 205 -7.55 5.05 8.05
C LYS A 205 -8.34 5.58 6.85
N LEU A 206 -9.67 5.73 6.98
CA LEU A 206 -10.51 6.26 5.91
C LEU A 206 -10.16 7.71 5.56
N SER A 207 -9.76 8.52 6.54
CA SER A 207 -9.33 9.91 6.32
C SER A 207 -8.01 9.97 5.53
N LEU A 208 -7.08 9.07 5.80
CA LEU A 208 -5.81 8.95 5.07
C LEU A 208 -6.05 8.50 3.63
N ILE A 209 -6.93 7.53 3.41
CA ILE A 209 -7.31 7.07 2.06
C ILE A 209 -7.95 8.22 1.28
N GLN A 210 -8.86 8.99 1.88
CA GLN A 210 -9.46 10.14 1.19
C GLN A 210 -8.43 11.22 0.85
N THR A 211 -7.47 11.48 1.74
CA THR A 211 -6.38 12.43 1.49
C THR A 211 -5.51 11.94 0.32
N PHE A 212 -5.15 10.66 0.31
CA PHE A 212 -4.41 10.04 -0.78
C PHE A 212 -5.16 10.07 -2.10
N LEU A 213 -6.46 9.72 -2.12
CA LEU A 213 -7.29 9.76 -3.33
C LEU A 213 -7.42 11.19 -3.88
N THR A 214 -7.53 12.18 -3.01
CA THR A 214 -7.52 13.60 -3.39
C THR A 214 -6.20 13.98 -4.05
N PHE A 215 -5.08 13.56 -3.46
CA PHE A 215 -3.75 13.80 -4.02
C PHE A 215 -3.54 13.08 -5.36
N ALA A 216 -3.94 11.82 -5.46
CA ALA A 216 -3.86 11.03 -6.69
C ALA A 216 -4.69 11.68 -7.82
N ARG A 217 -5.88 12.18 -7.51
CA ARG A 217 -6.73 12.92 -8.46
C ARG A 217 -6.09 14.23 -8.91
N TYR A 218 -5.49 14.98 -7.98
CA TYR A 218 -4.75 16.20 -8.30
C TYR A 218 -3.58 15.91 -9.25
N PHE A 219 -2.79 14.87 -8.97
CA PHE A 219 -1.63 14.49 -9.77
C PHE A 219 -2.03 13.98 -11.17
N SER A 220 -3.09 13.17 -11.25
CA SER A 220 -3.68 12.71 -12.52
C SER A 220 -4.05 13.88 -13.42
N ASN A 221 -4.77 14.87 -12.90
CA ASN A 221 -5.17 16.06 -13.65
C ASN A 221 -3.96 16.88 -14.12
N ARG A 222 -2.89 16.95 -13.32
CA ARG A 222 -1.64 17.66 -13.66
C ARG A 222 -0.88 16.97 -14.79
N LEU A 223 -0.81 15.63 -14.78
CA LEU A 223 -0.18 14.85 -15.83
C LEU A 223 -0.92 14.96 -17.16
N VAL A 224 -2.26 14.89 -17.14
CA VAL A 224 -3.08 15.10 -18.36
C VAL A 224 -2.80 16.48 -18.94
N GLY A 225 -2.81 17.53 -18.11
CA GLY A 225 -2.50 18.89 -18.57
C GLY A 225 -1.07 19.05 -19.11
N PHE A 226 -0.08 18.34 -18.56
CA PHE A 226 1.29 18.36 -19.07
C PHE A 226 1.41 17.64 -20.43
N CYS A 227 0.76 16.49 -20.58
CA CYS A 227 0.72 15.73 -21.82
C CYS A 227 0.02 16.51 -22.94
N GLU A 228 -1.08 17.19 -22.65
CA GLU A 228 -1.76 18.07 -23.62
C GLU A 228 -0.86 19.23 -24.08
N LEU A 229 -0.10 19.83 -23.16
CA LEU A 229 0.81 20.94 -23.47
C LEU A 229 2.00 20.49 -24.33
N GLN A 230 2.53 19.29 -24.07
CA GLN A 230 3.61 18.68 -24.86
C GLN A 230 3.11 18.28 -26.26
N TRP A 231 1.93 17.66 -26.34
CA TRP A 231 1.31 17.29 -27.61
C TRP A 231 0.99 18.51 -28.48
N PHE A 232 0.47 19.59 -27.89
CA PHE A 232 0.23 20.86 -28.59
C PHE A 232 1.53 21.48 -29.14
N LYS A 233 2.63 21.43 -28.38
CA LYS A 233 3.95 21.90 -28.83
C LYS A 233 4.54 21.04 -29.95
N LEU A 234 4.28 19.73 -29.95
CA LEU A 234 4.72 18.80 -31.00
C LEU A 234 3.87 18.93 -32.27
N ARG A 235 2.60 19.30 -32.16
CA ARG A 235 1.70 19.49 -33.31
C ARG A 235 1.93 20.82 -34.05
N ASN A 236 2.44 21.84 -33.35
CA ASN A 236 2.68 23.19 -33.88
C ASN A 236 4.16 23.45 -34.23
N ARG A 237 4.95 22.41 -34.43
CA ARG A 237 6.29 22.45 -35.05
C ARG A 237 6.25 21.67 -36.36
#